data_AF-A0AAT9HUG4-F1
#
_entry.id   AF-A0AAT9HUG4-F1
#
_cell.length_a   1.000
_cell.length_b   1.000
_cell.length_c   1.000
_cell.angle_alpha   90.00
_cell.angle_beta   90.00
_cell.angle_gamma   90.00
#
_symmetry.space_group_name_H-M   'P 1'
#
loop_
_entity.id
_entity.type
_entity.pdbx_description
1 polymer ?
#
loop_
_entity_poly.entity_id
_entity_poly.type
_entity_poly.pdbx_seq_one_letter_code
_entity_poly.pdbx_strand_id
1 'polypeptide(L)'
;MIPLVGTVQELEIVREEADQVIAEVEQATGTSLKLAIGTMIELPRAALTAGQIAEAAEFFSFGTNDLTQTVWASPATTSRPRSSRRTWRRASSGCRRSRRSTRTAWARWSPPPRGPAGPPAPT
;
A
#
# COMPACT_ATOMS: atom_id res chain seq x y z
N MET A 1 3.39 8.27 -3.32
CA MET A 1 3.35 6.80 -3.30
C MET A 1 4.77 6.29 -3.31
N ILE A 2 5.14 5.45 -2.35
CA ILE A 2 6.50 4.95 -2.17
C ILE A 2 6.59 3.52 -2.77
N PRO A 3 7.37 3.30 -3.84
CA PRO A 3 7.48 1.99 -4.49
C PRO A 3 8.47 1.07 -3.76
N LEU A 4 8.46 -0.22 -4.12
CA LEU A 4 9.44 -1.23 -3.68
C LEU A 4 9.61 -1.39 -2.16
N VAL A 5 8.61 -1.01 -1.36
CA VAL A 5 8.59 -1.25 0.08
C VAL A 5 8.53 -2.75 0.35
N GLY A 6 9.39 -3.28 1.21
CA GLY A 6 9.39 -4.68 1.66
C GLY A 6 8.94 -4.85 3.11
N THR A 7 9.06 -3.82 3.94
CA THR A 7 8.77 -3.82 5.38
C THR A 7 8.08 -2.53 5.82
N VAL A 8 7.41 -2.55 6.98
CA VAL A 8 6.75 -1.35 7.52
C VAL A 8 7.76 -0.27 7.90
N GLN A 9 8.93 -0.66 8.41
CA GLN A 9 9.99 0.25 8.83
C GLN A 9 10.54 1.07 7.66
N GLU A 10 10.72 0.45 6.50
CA GLU A 10 11.12 1.16 5.27
C GLU A 10 10.09 2.22 4.87
N LEU A 11 8.80 1.92 5.04
CA LEU A 11 7.73 2.88 4.76
C LEU A 11 7.72 4.02 5.78
N GLU A 12 7.90 3.73 7.06
CA GLU A 12 7.92 4.74 8.13
C GLU A 12 9.05 5.76 7.94
N ILE A 13 10.26 5.30 7.64
CA ILE A 13 11.43 6.17 7.41
C ILE A 13 11.15 7.13 6.25
N VAL A 14 10.73 6.60 5.09
CA VAL A 14 10.49 7.43 3.91
C VAL A 14 9.27 8.34 4.10
N ARG A 15 8.28 7.91 4.88
CA ARG A 15 7.14 8.75 5.25
C ARG A 15 7.57 9.93 6.11
N GLU A 16 8.42 9.70 7.10
CA GLU A 16 8.93 10.78 7.96
C GLU A 16 9.68 11.85 7.14
N GLU A 17 10.54 11.42 6.21
CA GLU A 17 11.21 12.34 5.29
C GLU A 17 10.20 13.10 4.41
N ALA A 18 9.18 12.42 3.88
CA ALA A 18 8.14 13.05 3.07
C ALA A 18 7.32 14.08 3.89
N ASP A 19 6.96 13.76 5.13
CA ASP A 19 6.21 14.65 6.02
C ASP A 19 7.02 15.91 6.35
N GLN A 20 8.34 15.80 6.54
CA GLN A 20 9.23 16.95 6.72
C GLN A 20 9.23 17.88 5.50
N VAL A 21 9.42 17.32 4.29
CA VAL A 21 9.41 18.10 3.05
C VAL A 21 8.04 18.75 2.82
N ILE A 22 6.94 18.06 3.13
CA ILE A 22 5.60 18.64 3.03
C ILE A 22 5.49 19.86 3.94
N ALA A 23 5.90 19.75 5.21
CA ALA A 23 5.85 20.85 6.16
C ALA A 23 6.70 22.06 5.71
N GLU A 24 7.90 21.82 5.17
CA GLU A 24 8.76 22.88 4.63
C GLU A 24 8.09 23.62 3.47
N VAL A 25 7.45 22.89 2.54
CA VAL A 25 6.75 23.50 1.41
C VAL A 25 5.49 24.22 1.85
N GLU A 26 4.72 23.69 2.81
CA GLU A 26 3.57 24.38 3.39
C GLU A 26 3.98 25.73 4.00
N GLN A 27 5.09 25.76 4.75
CA GLN A 27 5.63 26.99 5.34
C GLN A 27 6.10 27.99 4.28
N ALA A 28 6.84 27.52 3.26
CA ALA A 28 7.39 28.39 2.22
C ALA A 28 6.31 28.99 1.30
N THR A 29 5.21 28.26 1.06
CA THR A 29 4.16 28.65 0.12
C THR A 29 2.90 29.23 0.79
N GLY A 30 2.75 29.04 2.11
CA GLY A 30 1.54 29.39 2.84
C GLY A 30 0.30 28.57 2.44
N THR A 31 0.48 27.46 1.70
CA THR A 31 -0.60 26.61 1.20
C THR A 31 -0.63 25.30 1.96
N SER A 32 -1.81 24.89 2.45
CA SER A 32 -1.96 23.57 3.08
C SER A 32 -2.02 22.44 2.05
N LEU A 33 -1.17 21.45 2.20
CA LEU A 33 -0.97 20.30 1.33
C LEU A 33 -1.46 19.03 2.03
N LYS A 34 -2.72 18.66 1.78
CA LYS A 34 -3.29 17.38 2.25
C LYS A 34 -2.94 16.25 1.30
N LEU A 35 -1.72 15.74 1.39
CA LEU A 35 -1.22 14.65 0.56
C LEU A 35 -1.31 13.33 1.31
N ALA A 36 -1.97 12.33 0.71
CA ALA A 36 -1.97 10.98 1.25
C ALA A 36 -0.66 10.27 0.89
N ILE A 37 -0.06 9.60 1.87
CA ILE A 37 1.12 8.76 1.71
C ILE A 37 0.70 7.30 1.74
N GLY A 38 1.05 6.57 0.68
CA GLY A 38 0.77 5.16 0.53
C GLY A 38 1.87 4.48 -0.25
N THR A 39 1.76 3.16 -0.42
CA THR A 39 2.80 2.37 -1.08
C THR A 39 2.22 1.41 -2.13
N MET A 40 3.06 1.00 -3.06
CA MET A 40 2.71 -0.04 -4.01
C MET A 40 3.17 -1.41 -3.47
N ILE A 41 2.26 -2.38 -3.45
CA ILE A 41 2.56 -3.77 -3.11
C ILE A 41 3.17 -4.43 -4.34
N GLU A 42 4.51 -4.50 -4.34
CA GLU A 42 5.35 -4.91 -5.48
C GLU A 42 6.30 -6.06 -5.15
N LEU A 43 6.56 -6.29 -3.86
CA LEU A 43 7.43 -7.35 -3.40
C LEU A 43 6.59 -8.49 -2.79
N PRO A 44 7.01 -9.76 -2.95
CA PRO A 44 6.30 -10.88 -2.35
C PRO A 44 6.22 -10.74 -0.83
N ARG A 45 7.28 -10.22 -0.21
CA ARG A 45 7.31 -9.91 1.23
C ARG A 45 6.22 -8.90 1.60
N ALA A 46 6.13 -7.79 0.88
CA ALA A 46 5.14 -6.75 1.15
C ALA A 46 3.70 -7.27 1.01
N ALA A 47 3.46 -8.20 0.08
CA ALA A 47 2.16 -8.85 -0.05
C ALA A 47 1.84 -9.75 1.15
N LEU A 48 2.83 -10.45 1.72
CA LEU A 48 2.68 -11.31 2.89
C LEU A 48 2.53 -10.50 4.20
N THR A 49 3.18 -9.35 4.31
CA THR A 49 3.16 -8.47 5.48
C THR A 49 2.27 -7.23 5.32
N ALA A 50 1.37 -7.24 4.31
CA ALA A 50 0.54 -6.08 3.96
C ALA A 50 -0.30 -5.54 5.13
N GLY A 51 -0.67 -6.39 6.09
CA GLY A 51 -1.34 -5.97 7.33
C GLY A 51 -0.52 -5.00 8.16
N GLN A 52 0.78 -5.26 8.35
CA GLN A 52 1.68 -4.38 9.08
C GLN A 52 1.94 -3.08 8.31
N ILE A 53 2.13 -3.19 6.99
CA ILE A 53 2.32 -2.03 6.13
C ILE A 53 1.08 -1.11 6.16
N ALA A 54 -0.12 -1.68 6.38
CA ALA A 54 -1.36 -0.91 6.48
C ALA A 54 -1.46 -0.05 7.73
N GLU A 55 -0.63 -0.30 8.74
CA GLU A 55 -0.55 0.55 9.94
C GLU A 55 0.10 1.91 9.62
N ALA A 56 1.01 1.94 8.64
CA ALA A 56 1.74 3.16 8.24
C ALA A 56 1.26 3.79 6.93
N ALA A 57 0.61 3.03 6.04
CA ALA A 57 0.11 3.50 4.74
C ALA A 57 -1.36 3.95 4.77
N GLU A 58 -1.66 5.09 4.15
CA GLU A 58 -3.05 5.56 3.97
C GLU A 58 -3.76 4.86 2.80
N PHE A 59 -3.01 4.34 1.83
CA PHE A 59 -3.55 3.59 0.70
C PHE A 59 -2.54 2.66 0.04
N PHE A 60 -3.04 1.73 -0.78
CA PHE A 60 -2.23 0.82 -1.58
C PHE A 60 -2.60 0.80 -3.06
N SER A 61 -1.60 0.52 -3.87
CA SER A 61 -1.76 0.01 -5.23
C SER A 61 -1.02 -1.33 -5.36
N PHE A 62 -1.34 -2.10 -6.41
CA PHE A 62 -0.60 -3.33 -6.71
C PHE A 62 0.22 -3.12 -7.98
N GLY A 63 1.55 -3.17 -7.86
CA GLY A 63 2.47 -3.11 -8.98
C GLY A 63 2.63 -4.50 -9.55
N THR A 64 1.64 -4.91 -10.35
CA THR A 64 1.55 -6.30 -10.80
C THR A 64 2.71 -6.73 -11.69
N ASN A 65 3.45 -5.80 -12.28
CA ASN A 65 4.61 -6.11 -13.11
C ASN A 65 5.76 -6.63 -12.23
N ASP A 66 6.14 -5.82 -11.24
CA ASP A 66 7.24 -6.11 -10.32
C ASP A 66 6.89 -7.29 -9.40
N LEU A 67 5.64 -7.34 -8.90
CA LEU A 67 5.19 -8.46 -8.08
C LEU A 67 5.24 -9.78 -8.86
N THR A 68 4.85 -9.78 -10.12
CA THR A 68 4.94 -10.97 -11.00
C THR A 68 6.40 -11.38 -11.22
N GLN A 69 7.26 -10.42 -11.54
CA GLN A 69 8.66 -10.66 -11.84
C GLN A 69 9.40 -11.22 -10.63
N THR A 70 9.18 -10.63 -9.46
CA THR A 70 9.83 -11.03 -8.21
C THR A 70 9.29 -12.36 -7.66
N VAL A 71 7.99 -12.66 -7.84
CA VAL A 71 7.43 -13.97 -7.45
C VAL A 71 7.98 -15.11 -8.32
N TRP A 72 8.15 -14.92 -9.64
CA TRP A 72 8.69 -15.96 -10.53
C TRP A 72 10.20 -15.86 -10.79
N ALA A 73 10.91 -14.95 -10.11
CA ALA A 73 12.31 -14.64 -10.40
C ALA A 73 12.56 -14.46 -11.92
N SER A 74 11.63 -13.78 -12.61
CA SER A 74 11.68 -13.55 -14.06
C SER A 74 12.21 -12.15 -14.36
N PRO A 75 13.18 -11.99 -15.28
CA PRO A 75 13.74 -10.68 -15.58
C PRO A 75 12.76 -9.82 -16.38
N ALA A 76 12.85 -8.50 -16.21
CA ALA A 76 11.96 -7.51 -16.83
C ALA A 76 11.95 -7.57 -18.37
N THR A 77 13.03 -8.07 -18.97
CA THR A 77 13.27 -8.11 -20.43
C THR A 77 12.81 -9.38 -21.14
N THR A 78 12.32 -10.40 -20.44
CA THR A 78 11.77 -11.58 -21.13
C THR A 78 10.49 -11.17 -21.87
N SER A 79 10.51 -11.28 -23.20
CA SER A 79 9.31 -11.12 -24.01
C SER A 79 8.26 -12.12 -23.54
N ARG A 80 7.19 -11.62 -22.89
CA ARG A 80 6.14 -12.48 -22.30
C ARG A 80 5.67 -13.53 -23.31
N PRO A 81 5.86 -14.83 -23.04
CA PRO A 81 5.29 -15.89 -23.88
C PRO A 81 3.78 -15.68 -24.00
N ARG A 82 3.23 -15.76 -25.21
CA ARG A 82 1.80 -15.50 -25.47
C ARG A 82 0.88 -16.38 -24.61
N SER A 83 1.33 -17.58 -24.22
CA SER A 83 0.65 -18.52 -23.34
C SER A 83 0.50 -18.03 -21.89
N SER A 84 1.49 -17.32 -21.34
CA SER A 84 1.43 -16.76 -19.98
C SER A 84 0.53 -15.51 -19.88
N ARG A 85 0.15 -14.91 -21.01
CA ARG A 85 -0.82 -13.79 -21.04
C ARG A 85 -2.25 -14.24 -20.74
N ARG A 86 -2.63 -15.49 -21.09
CA ARG A 86 -4.01 -16.01 -20.90
C ARG A 86 -4.27 -16.52 -19.48
N THR A 87 -3.31 -17.21 -18.87
CA THR A 87 -3.38 -17.61 -17.45
C THR A 87 -3.48 -16.40 -16.54
N TRP A 88 -2.77 -15.31 -16.86
CA TRP A 88 -2.78 -14.10 -16.04
C TRP A 88 -3.91 -13.13 -16.33
N ARG A 89 -4.52 -13.11 -17.53
CA ARG A 89 -5.79 -12.37 -17.69
C ARG A 89 -6.87 -12.90 -16.73
N ARG A 90 -6.80 -14.18 -16.30
CA ARG A 90 -7.66 -14.78 -15.26
C ARG A 90 -7.20 -14.45 -13.83
N ALA A 91 -5.92 -14.58 -13.50
CA ALA A 91 -5.42 -14.25 -12.16
C ALA A 91 -5.46 -12.74 -11.84
N SER A 92 -5.09 -11.88 -12.79
CA SER A 92 -5.23 -10.42 -12.68
C SER A 92 -6.68 -9.94 -12.76
N SER A 93 -7.62 -10.71 -13.31
CA SER A 93 -9.06 -10.37 -13.23
C SER A 93 -9.70 -10.80 -11.91
N GLY A 94 -9.14 -11.78 -11.20
CA GLY A 94 -9.40 -11.99 -9.77
C GLY A 94 -8.97 -10.77 -8.93
N CYS A 95 -7.78 -10.25 -9.20
CA CYS A 95 -7.26 -9.03 -8.55
C CYS A 95 -7.94 -7.72 -9.05
N ARG A 96 -8.46 -7.66 -10.29
CA ARG A 96 -9.29 -6.51 -10.76
C ARG A 96 -10.73 -6.55 -10.28
N ARG A 97 -11.33 -7.72 -10.03
CA ARG A 97 -12.63 -7.81 -9.34
C ARG A 97 -12.53 -7.34 -7.88
N SER A 98 -11.32 -7.30 -7.31
CA SER A 98 -11.09 -6.67 -6.02
C SER A 98 -11.01 -5.13 -6.07
N ARG A 99 -11.12 -4.46 -7.23
CA ARG A 99 -11.21 -2.99 -7.32
C ARG A 99 -12.47 -2.40 -6.67
N ARG A 100 -13.55 -3.17 -6.51
CA ARG A 100 -14.69 -2.80 -5.64
C ARG A 100 -14.52 -3.29 -4.20
N SER A 101 -13.53 -4.15 -3.96
CA SER A 101 -13.27 -4.81 -2.70
C SER A 101 -12.15 -4.19 -1.88
N THR A 102 -11.37 -3.23 -2.40
CA THR A 102 -10.32 -2.61 -1.58
C THR A 102 -10.94 -1.85 -0.40
N ARG A 103 -12.12 -1.24 -0.56
CA ARG A 103 -12.85 -0.60 0.56
C ARG A 103 -13.40 -1.62 1.59
N THR A 104 -13.85 -2.81 1.14
CA THR A 104 -14.39 -3.86 2.04
C THR A 104 -13.32 -4.82 2.59
N ALA A 105 -12.18 -4.98 1.91
CA ALA A 105 -11.02 -5.70 2.42
C ALA A 105 -10.28 -4.85 3.46
N TRP A 106 -10.20 -3.53 3.23
CA TRP A 106 -9.72 -2.56 4.22
C TRP A 106 -10.61 -2.55 5.47
N ALA A 107 -11.94 -2.46 5.32
CA ALA A 107 -12.87 -2.58 6.45
C ALA A 107 -12.84 -3.93 7.20
N ARG A 108 -12.27 -4.99 6.60
CA ARG A 108 -12.13 -6.31 7.23
C ARG A 108 -10.80 -6.47 7.99
N TRP A 109 -9.80 -5.63 7.69
CA TRP A 109 -8.45 -5.68 8.29
C TRP A 109 -8.12 -4.47 9.17
N SER A 110 -8.86 -3.37 9.06
CA SER A 110 -8.78 -2.25 9.99
C SER A 110 -9.46 -2.61 11.33
N PRO A 111 -8.79 -2.48 12.49
CA PRO A 111 -9.48 -2.55 13.78
C PRO A 111 -10.53 -1.43 13.86
N PRO A 112 -11.68 -1.64 14.53
CA PRO A 112 -12.68 -0.60 14.67
C PRO A 112 -12.07 0.63 15.38
N PRO A 113 -12.48 1.86 15.01
CA PRO A 113 -12.02 3.04 15.71
C PRO A 113 -12.32 2.89 17.21
N ARG A 114 -11.32 3.10 18.07
CA ARG A 114 -11.55 3.15 19.51
C ARG A 114 -12.51 4.32 19.75
N GLY A 115 -13.72 4.02 20.20
CA GLY A 115 -14.68 5.03 20.62
C GLY A 115 -14.08 5.91 21.72
N PRO A 116 -14.64 7.11 21.95
CA PRO A 116 -14.18 7.96 23.05
C PRO A 116 -14.20 7.17 24.35
N ALA A 117 -13.12 7.30 25.14
CA ALA A 117 -13.04 6.69 26.46
C ALA A 117 -14.30 7.08 27.25
N GLY A 118 -15.07 6.07 27.67
CA GLY A 118 -16.24 6.29 28.50
C GLY A 118 -15.88 7.08 29.77
N PRO A 119 -16.82 7.86 30.33
CA PRO A 119 -16.55 8.62 31.54
C PRO A 119 -16.08 7.68 32.67
N PRO A 120 -15.14 8.12 33.53
CA PRO A 120 -14.64 7.31 34.62
C PRO A 120 -15.78 6.88 35.55
N ALA A 121 -15.71 5.64 36.04
CA ALA A 121 -16.71 5.08 36.94
C ALA A 121 -16.85 5.93 38.22
N PRO A 122 -18.07 6.13 38.74
CA PRO A 122 -18.27 6.83 40.00
C PRO A 122 -17.63 6.04 41.15
N THR A 123 -16.83 6.76 41.94
CA THR A 123 -16.25 6.32 43.22
C THR A 123 -17.30 6.08 44.28
#